data_AF-A0A9E0IKX7-F1
#
_entry.id   AF-A0A9E0IKX7-F1
#
_cell.length_a   1.000
_cell.length_b   1.000
_cell.length_c   1.000
_cell.angle_alpha   90.00
_cell.angle_beta   90.00
_cell.angle_gamma   90.00
#
_symmetry.space_group_name_H-M   'P 1'
#
loop_
_entity.id
_entity.type
_entity.pdbx_description
1 polymer ?
#
loop_
_entity_poly.entity_id
_entity_poly.type
_entity_poly.pdbx_seq_one_letter_code
_entity_poly.pdbx_strand_id
1 'polypeptide(L)'
;MDRSRAKAQDRRGAPDRKDLQVCRQVFDALHYALAELDDPVVDELVLVTVVPAPSASRVLAILAPSRRGVDLDAAYARLREAADELRQEVAAEVSRRRVPELVFRIDPVAADDDR
;
A
#
# COMPACT_ATOMS: atom_id res chain seq x y z
N MET A 1 -2.56 -16.52 -36.84
CA MET A 1 -3.95 -16.47 -36.36
C MET A 1 -4.26 -17.86 -35.85
N ASP A 2 -4.47 -18.20 -34.58
CA ASP A 2 -4.87 -17.46 -33.40
C ASP A 2 -4.35 -18.29 -32.20
N ARG A 3 -3.50 -17.71 -31.34
CA ARG A 3 -3.06 -18.36 -30.08
C ARG A 3 -3.75 -17.68 -28.91
N SER A 4 -5.08 -17.64 -28.91
CA SER A 4 -5.85 -17.17 -27.75
C SER A 4 -5.94 -18.27 -26.68
N ARG A 5 -4.83 -18.51 -25.97
CA ARG A 5 -4.87 -19.19 -24.66
C ARG A 5 -5.26 -18.18 -23.59
N ALA A 6 -6.55 -17.87 -23.50
CA ALA A 6 -7.11 -17.26 -22.29
C ALA A 6 -7.53 -18.37 -21.31
N LYS A 7 -6.55 -19.04 -20.71
CA LYS A 7 -6.77 -19.77 -19.45
C LYS A 7 -6.37 -18.86 -18.29
N ALA A 8 -7.26 -17.93 -17.95
CA ALA A 8 -7.16 -17.10 -16.75
C ALA A 8 -8.42 -17.28 -15.92
N GLN A 9 -8.70 -18.53 -15.53
CA GLN A 9 -9.75 -18.85 -14.58
C GLN A 9 -9.22 -19.93 -13.62
N ASP A 10 -9.19 -19.58 -12.33
CA ASP A 10 -9.01 -20.44 -11.17
C ASP A 10 -7.58 -20.90 -10.78
N ARG A 11 -6.94 -20.13 -9.90
CA ARG A 11 -6.04 -20.63 -8.84
C ARG A 11 -6.36 -19.90 -7.54
N ARG A 12 -7.38 -20.36 -6.82
CA ARG A 12 -7.61 -19.98 -5.43
C ARG A 12 -6.48 -20.53 -4.56
N GLY A 13 -5.78 -19.66 -3.84
CA GLY A 13 -5.05 -20.06 -2.64
C GLY A 13 -3.78 -19.29 -2.33
N ALA A 14 -2.99 -18.87 -3.32
CA ALA A 14 -1.69 -18.23 -3.06
C ALA A 14 -1.46 -17.01 -3.97
N PRO A 15 -1.08 -15.85 -3.41
CA PRO A 15 -0.68 -14.70 -4.22
C PRO A 15 0.51 -15.05 -5.10
N ASP A 16 0.51 -14.57 -6.36
CA ASP A 16 1.60 -14.83 -7.29
C ASP A 16 2.91 -14.26 -6.74
N ARG A 17 4.02 -14.99 -6.85
CA ARG A 17 5.34 -14.54 -6.35
C ARG A 17 5.73 -13.17 -6.91
N LYS A 18 5.34 -12.87 -8.15
CA LYS A 18 5.56 -11.55 -8.78
C LYS A 18 4.71 -10.46 -8.16
N ASP A 19 3.51 -10.79 -7.69
CA ASP A 19 2.64 -9.83 -7.03
C ASP A 19 3.18 -9.48 -5.65
N LEU A 20 3.72 -10.46 -4.92
CA LEU A 20 4.43 -10.23 -3.66
C LEU A 20 5.70 -9.37 -3.84
N GLN A 21 6.45 -9.60 -4.93
CA GLN A 21 7.61 -8.77 -5.24
C GLN A 21 7.22 -7.30 -5.45
N VAL A 22 6.13 -7.05 -6.19
CA VAL A 22 5.63 -5.68 -6.37
C VAL A 22 5.15 -5.09 -5.06
N CYS A 23 4.40 -5.85 -4.24
CA CYS A 23 3.95 -5.34 -2.94
C CYS A 23 5.12 -4.94 -2.06
N ARG A 24 6.24 -5.65 -2.12
CA ARG A 24 7.47 -5.27 -1.43
C ARG A 24 8.07 -3.97 -1.97
N GLN A 25 8.19 -3.82 -3.29
CA GLN A 25 8.66 -2.57 -3.89
C GLN A 25 7.76 -1.38 -3.52
N VAL A 26 6.44 -1.59 -3.52
CA VAL A 26 5.48 -0.57 -3.09
C VAL A 26 5.65 -0.26 -1.60
N PHE A 27 5.84 -1.27 -0.75
CA PHE A 27 6.11 -1.07 0.66
C PHE A 27 7.34 -0.19 0.87
N ASP A 28 8.45 -0.53 0.21
CA ASP A 28 9.71 0.21 0.33
C ASP A 28 9.51 1.67 -0.15
N ALA A 29 8.88 1.87 -1.32
CA ALA A 29 8.59 3.21 -1.85
C ALA A 29 7.69 4.03 -0.91
N LEU A 30 6.59 3.44 -0.41
CA LEU A 30 5.69 4.13 0.52
C LEU A 30 6.37 4.42 1.86
N HIS A 31 7.22 3.52 2.35
CA HIS A 31 7.94 3.74 3.60
C HIS A 31 8.83 4.99 3.53
N TYR A 32 9.55 5.17 2.42
CA TYR A 32 10.36 6.38 2.22
C TYR A 32 9.48 7.61 1.95
N ALA A 33 8.50 7.51 1.05
CA ALA A 33 7.64 8.64 0.69
C ALA A 33 6.84 9.19 1.88
N LEU A 34 6.33 8.32 2.76
CA LEU A 34 5.63 8.75 3.98
C LEU A 34 6.56 9.50 4.93
N ALA A 35 7.84 9.12 5.01
CA ALA A 35 8.81 9.81 5.85
C ALA A 35 9.27 11.17 5.28
N GLU A 36 9.07 11.40 3.97
CA GLU A 36 9.43 12.65 3.28
C GLU A 36 8.29 13.67 3.21
N LEU A 37 7.04 13.26 3.51
CA LEU A 37 5.84 14.09 3.36
C LEU A 37 5.80 15.30 4.33
N ASP A 38 6.57 15.29 5.41
CA ASP A 38 6.62 16.33 6.46
C ASP A 38 5.22 16.73 6.98
N ASP A 39 4.31 15.74 7.08
CA ASP A 39 2.96 15.91 7.62
C ASP A 39 2.90 15.33 9.04
N PRO A 40 2.70 16.17 10.07
CA PRO A 40 2.77 15.73 11.47
C PRO A 40 1.66 14.75 11.86
N VAL A 41 0.57 14.67 11.09
CA VAL A 41 -0.53 13.73 11.33
C VAL A 41 -0.24 12.39 10.65
N VAL A 42 0.40 12.40 9.48
CA VAL A 42 0.86 11.17 8.80
C VAL A 42 2.06 10.54 9.54
N ASP A 43 2.93 11.34 10.15
CA ASP A 43 4.04 10.88 11.00
C ASP A 43 3.57 10.08 12.24
N GLU A 44 2.31 10.23 12.64
CA GLU A 44 1.71 9.42 13.69
C GLU A 44 1.25 8.04 13.21
N LEU A 45 1.49 7.69 11.94
CA LEU A 45 1.17 6.40 11.35
C LEU A 45 2.43 5.59 11.04
N VAL A 46 2.30 4.28 11.13
CA VAL A 46 3.34 3.32 10.74
C VAL A 46 2.76 2.44 9.64
N LEU A 47 3.48 2.33 8.52
CA LEU A 47 3.14 1.36 7.47
C LEU A 47 3.43 -0.06 7.97
N VAL A 48 2.39 -0.84 8.19
CA VAL A 48 2.48 -2.21 8.73
C VAL A 48 2.78 -3.20 7.61
N THR A 49 2.01 -3.13 6.52
CA THR A 49 2.18 -4.05 5.39
C THR A 49 1.51 -3.53 4.11
N VAL A 50 1.93 -4.06 2.97
CA VAL A 50 1.27 -3.86 1.68
C VAL A 50 0.93 -5.22 1.08
N VAL A 51 -0.32 -5.41 0.69
CA VAL A 51 -0.83 -6.67 0.14
C VAL A 51 -1.58 -6.46 -1.18
N PRO A 52 -1.62 -7.46 -2.08
CA PRO A 52 -2.36 -7.33 -3.33
C PRO A 52 -3.88 -7.35 -3.09
N ALA A 53 -4.65 -6.60 -3.89
CA ALA A 53 -6.10 -6.50 -3.74
C ALA A 53 -6.81 -6.23 -5.07
N PRO A 54 -7.28 -7.23 -5.85
CA PRO A 54 -7.09 -8.68 -5.70
C PRO A 54 -5.79 -9.21 -6.35
N SER A 55 -5.02 -8.36 -7.02
CA SER A 55 -3.73 -8.66 -7.67
C SER A 55 -2.84 -7.42 -7.61
N ALA A 56 -1.56 -7.50 -7.98
CA ALA A 56 -0.65 -6.35 -7.88
C ALA A 56 -0.94 -5.15 -8.82
N SER A 57 -2.08 -5.14 -9.53
CA SER A 57 -2.58 -3.93 -10.21
C SER A 57 -3.26 -2.94 -9.25
N ARG A 58 -3.65 -3.41 -8.07
CA ARG A 58 -4.18 -2.62 -6.96
C ARG A 58 -3.65 -3.21 -5.67
N VAL A 59 -3.14 -2.38 -4.79
CA VAL A 59 -2.56 -2.81 -3.52
C VAL A 59 -3.21 -2.11 -2.35
N LEU A 60 -3.35 -2.84 -1.25
CA LEU A 60 -3.83 -2.34 0.02
C LEU A 60 -2.64 -2.09 0.93
N ALA A 61 -2.37 -0.83 1.24
CA ALA A 61 -1.45 -0.42 2.28
C ALA A 61 -2.21 -0.36 3.61
N ILE A 62 -1.73 -1.15 4.58
CA ILE A 62 -2.27 -1.19 5.94
C ILE A 62 -1.31 -0.40 6.82
N LEU A 63 -1.83 0.64 7.44
CA LEU A 63 -1.14 1.46 8.42
C LEU A 63 -1.75 1.23 9.80
N ALA A 64 -1.01 1.55 10.85
CA ALA A 64 -1.50 1.57 12.22
C ALA A 64 -0.98 2.84 12.90
N PRO A 65 -1.70 3.40 13.87
CA PRO A 65 -1.18 4.52 14.64
C PRO A 65 0.04 4.09 15.45
N SER A 66 1.04 4.97 15.56
CA SER A 66 2.25 4.73 16.36
C SER A 66 1.98 4.74 17.86
N ARG A 67 0.88 5.39 18.28
CA ARG A 67 0.46 5.51 19.68
C ARG A 67 -1.05 5.52 19.80
N ARG A 68 -1.55 5.29 21.01
CA ARG A 68 -2.99 5.43 21.29
C ARG A 68 -3.41 6.91 21.24
N GLY A 69 -4.64 7.17 20.82
CA GLY A 69 -5.24 8.50 20.81
C GLY A 69 -4.93 9.35 19.58
N VAL A 70 -4.33 8.78 18.53
CA VAL A 70 -4.22 9.40 17.21
C VAL A 70 -5.63 9.59 16.62
N ASP A 71 -5.89 10.75 16.06
CA ASP A 71 -7.14 11.03 15.34
C ASP A 71 -7.12 10.32 13.98
N LEU A 72 -7.77 9.16 13.92
CA LEU A 72 -7.78 8.30 12.73
C LEU A 72 -8.51 8.96 11.55
N ASP A 73 -9.51 9.79 11.79
CA ASP A 73 -10.27 10.46 10.73
C ASP A 73 -9.41 11.56 10.09
N ALA A 74 -8.71 12.35 10.91
CA ALA A 74 -7.74 13.33 10.43
C ALA A 74 -6.59 12.67 9.67
N ALA A 75 -6.05 11.56 10.21
CA ALA A 75 -5.01 10.76 9.58
C ALA A 75 -5.44 10.20 8.22
N TYR A 76 -6.65 9.67 8.13
CA TYR A 76 -7.20 9.18 6.87
C TYR A 76 -7.41 10.30 5.84
N ALA A 77 -7.85 11.48 6.28
CA ALA A 77 -8.00 12.64 5.41
C ALA A 77 -6.66 13.11 4.82
N ARG A 78 -5.61 13.23 5.65
CA ARG A 78 -4.26 13.60 5.20
C ARG A 78 -3.66 12.57 4.23
N LEU A 79 -3.77 11.28 4.55
CA LEU A 79 -3.34 10.22 3.61
C LEU A 79 -4.07 10.30 2.26
N ARG A 80 -5.35 10.66 2.27
CA ARG A 80 -6.13 10.79 1.03
C ARG A 80 -5.70 12.01 0.22
N GLU A 81 -5.36 13.11 0.87
CA GLU A 81 -4.81 14.30 0.21
C GLU A 81 -3.44 14.01 -0.42
N ALA A 82 -2.58 13.24 0.26
CA ALA A 82 -1.26 12.83 -0.22
C ALA A 82 -1.28 11.64 -1.22
N ALA A 83 -2.44 11.03 -1.48
CA ALA A 83 -2.52 9.77 -2.22
C ALA A 83 -1.93 9.85 -3.65
N ASP A 84 -2.12 10.97 -4.34
CA ASP A 84 -1.60 11.17 -5.70
C ASP A 84 -0.08 11.35 -5.73
N GLU A 85 0.50 11.98 -4.70
CA GLU A 85 1.94 12.14 -4.53
C GLU A 85 2.60 10.81 -4.17
N LEU A 86 2.06 10.11 -3.17
CA LEU A 86 2.52 8.76 -2.80
C LEU A 86 2.48 7.79 -3.99
N ARG A 87 1.47 7.94 -4.87
CA ARG A 87 1.38 7.14 -6.09
C ARG A 87 2.47 7.48 -7.10
N GLN A 88 2.92 8.74 -7.18
CA GLN A 88 4.03 9.14 -8.05
C GLN A 88 5.35 8.53 -7.56
N GLU A 89 5.60 8.53 -6.26
CA GLU A 89 6.78 7.88 -5.69
C GLU A 89 6.79 6.37 -5.97
N VAL A 90 5.64 5.72 -5.79
CA VAL A 90 5.47 4.30 -6.17
C VAL A 90 5.69 4.08 -7.67
N ALA A 91 5.29 5.02 -8.52
CA ALA A 91 5.49 4.94 -9.97
C ALA A 91 6.98 5.03 -10.36
N ALA A 92 7.77 5.81 -9.60
CA ALA A 92 9.21 5.94 -9.81
C ALA A 92 9.96 4.65 -9.46
N GLU A 93 9.54 3.96 -8.39
CA GLU A 93 10.20 2.73 -7.92
C GLU A 93 9.75 1.47 -8.68
N VAL A 94 8.44 1.36 -8.99
CA VAL A 94 7.89 0.15 -9.59
C VAL A 94 8.01 0.20 -11.12
N SER A 95 8.99 -0.53 -11.65
CA SER A 95 9.25 -0.70 -13.10
C SER A 95 8.19 -1.56 -13.84
N ARG A 96 6.92 -1.15 -13.78
CA ARG A 96 5.81 -1.77 -14.52
C ARG A 96 5.19 -0.82 -15.54
N ARG A 97 4.56 -1.41 -16.56
CA ARG A 97 3.76 -0.70 -17.57
C ARG A 97 2.58 0.09 -16.97
N ARG A 98 2.09 -0.30 -15.79
CA ARG A 98 1.01 0.37 -15.07
C ARG A 98 1.33 0.42 -13.59
N VAL A 99 1.32 1.63 -13.04
CA VAL A 99 1.45 1.90 -11.60
C VAL A 99 0.25 1.32 -10.87
N PRO A 100 0.45 0.56 -9.77
CA PRO A 100 -0.66 0.05 -8.97
C PRO A 100 -1.58 1.18 -8.48
N GLU A 101 -2.87 0.90 -8.37
CA GLU A 101 -3.77 1.72 -7.56
C GLU A 101 -3.46 1.49 -6.08
N LEU A 102 -3.33 2.58 -5.32
CA LEU A 102 -3.12 2.54 -3.88
C LEU A 102 -4.46 2.66 -3.15
N VAL A 103 -4.71 1.75 -2.23
CA VAL A 103 -5.83 1.81 -1.28
C VAL A 103 -5.26 1.79 0.12
N PHE A 104 -5.75 2.65 1.00
CA PHE A 104 -5.28 2.77 2.37
C PHE A 104 -6.32 2.23 3.36
N ARG A 105 -5.82 1.54 4.39
CA ARG A 105 -6.57 1.18 5.60
C ARG A 105 -5.71 1.52 6.81
N ILE A 106 -6.32 2.16 7.81
CA ILE A 106 -5.70 2.34 9.12
C ILE A 106 -6.32 1.32 10.07
N ASP A 107 -5.50 0.49 10.72
CA ASP A 107 -5.91 -0.35 11.82
C ASP A 107 -6.15 0.53 13.05
N PRO A 108 -7.29 0.40 13.76
CA PRO A 108 -7.52 1.19 14.97
C PRO A 108 -6.59 0.83 16.14
N VAL A 109 -5.90 -0.32 16.08
CA VAL A 109 -4.96 -0.74 17.12
C VAL A 109 -3.57 -0.18 16.83
N ALA A 110 -2.95 0.42 17.84
CA ALA A 110 -1.59 0.95 17.70
C ALA A 110 -0.58 -0.17 17.47
N ALA A 111 0.44 0.10 16.64
CA ALA A 111 1.45 -0.90 16.29
C ALA A 111 2.22 -1.45 17.51
N ASP A 112 2.35 -0.66 18.58
CA ASP A 112 3.01 -1.03 19.84
C ASP A 112 2.14 -1.88 20.79
N ASP A 113 0.89 -2.20 20.44
CA ASP A 113 -0.02 -2.98 21.30
C ASP A 113 0.29 -4.49 21.33
N ASP A 114 1.18 -4.98 20.44
CA ASP A 114 1.58 -6.39 20.33
C ASP A 114 2.72 -6.81 21.28
N ARG A 115 3.13 -5.95 22.24
CA ARG A 115 4.29 -6.20 23.12
C ARG A 115 3.95 -6.52 24.57
#